data_AF-A0A178FGS9-F1
#
_entry.id   AF-A0A178FGS9-F1
#
_cell.length_a   1.000
_cell.length_b   1.000
_cell.length_c   1.000
_cell.angle_alpha   90.00
_cell.angle_beta   90.00
_cell.angle_gamma   90.00
#
_symmetry.space_group_name_H-M   'P 1'
#
loop_
_entity.id
_entity.type
_entity.pdbx_description
1 polymer ?
#
loop_
_entity_poly.entity_id
_entity_poly.type
_entity_poly.pdbx_seq_one_letter_code
_entity_poly.pdbx_strand_id
1 'polypeptide(L)'
;MISARPLQPLHWSRSLGNCCQWTASRPASTFAALSSRPQAKLQVYQSISSDPFVNLSLENFLYKHSPTDSKILFLYINRPCVVIGRNQNPWLETNLRLLRSSTGIENKGEGGNTVNDGSALFVRRRSGGGSVFHDEGNLNFCVICPKPIFHRDKHAELVVRALKNVGALKTRVNERHDIVLGQDAQQEPSPLVVKAGPSDQDAESPPLEKPVRAVKISGSAYKLSRFRALHHGTCLIDSPNLRQIRLFLKSPARPYIKARGVESVRSPVGNISSALDESVRPFLMQQIIGEIMKEFALLYNLDRNALRKAQRAHANDPELSSGDDWVTGILTDEDARNEPEVCKGIQELHSLEWKYNQCPQFTFSTHPTEEDPRPRPEISPALSPSTKAFFRVKSGLIIESHISTSPDPDTAQYEAKCVHKILHNKPLHEILDWASVLSSASAFASQESAHPGAFASTSPDNELSSLAKWLESKLGH
;
A
#
# COMPACT_ATOMS: atom_id res chain seq x y z
N MET A 1 -80.52 -29.93 -29.49
CA MET A 1 -79.41 -29.49 -30.36
C MET A 1 -79.44 -27.98 -30.41
N ILE A 2 -78.38 -27.30 -29.99
CA ILE A 2 -77.88 -26.03 -30.56
C ILE A 2 -76.50 -25.81 -29.92
N SER A 3 -75.52 -25.62 -30.79
CA SER A 3 -74.08 -25.54 -30.55
C SER A 3 -73.69 -24.15 -30.02
N ALA A 4 -72.88 -24.10 -28.97
CA ALA A 4 -72.27 -22.87 -28.47
C ALA A 4 -70.92 -22.64 -29.17
N ARG A 5 -70.81 -21.53 -29.93
CA ARG A 5 -69.55 -21.01 -30.48
C ARG A 5 -68.91 -20.01 -29.49
N PRO A 6 -67.57 -19.93 -29.42
CA PRO A 6 -66.87 -19.08 -28.47
C PRO A 6 -66.87 -17.59 -28.87
N LEU A 7 -66.88 -16.72 -27.86
CA LEU A 7 -66.80 -15.26 -27.95
C LEU A 7 -65.36 -14.81 -28.27
N GLN A 8 -65.21 -13.84 -29.18
CA GLN A 8 -63.95 -13.17 -29.48
C GLN A 8 -63.57 -12.16 -28.39
N PRO A 9 -62.28 -11.96 -28.07
CA PRO A 9 -61.86 -10.97 -27.10
C PRO A 9 -61.79 -9.54 -27.69
N LEU A 10 -62.32 -8.59 -26.92
CA LEU A 10 -62.23 -7.14 -27.12
C LEU A 10 -60.77 -6.66 -26.98
N HIS A 11 -60.32 -5.86 -27.94
CA HIS A 11 -59.03 -5.16 -27.88
C HIS A 11 -59.06 -4.04 -26.83
N TRP A 12 -58.20 -4.14 -25.80
CA TRP A 12 -57.83 -3.01 -24.96
C TRP A 12 -56.52 -2.39 -25.44
N SER A 13 -56.57 -1.12 -25.86
CA SER A 13 -55.38 -0.29 -26.05
C SER A 13 -54.82 0.13 -24.69
N ARG A 14 -53.65 -0.39 -24.32
CA ARG A 14 -52.83 0.17 -23.23
C ARG A 14 -51.68 0.96 -23.84
N SER A 15 -51.69 2.26 -23.57
CA SER A 15 -50.52 3.14 -23.68
C SER A 15 -49.42 2.61 -22.77
N LEU A 16 -48.41 1.98 -23.38
CA LEU A 16 -47.15 1.65 -22.74
C LEU A 16 -46.17 2.78 -23.09
N GLY A 17 -45.80 3.58 -22.09
CA GLY A 17 -44.64 4.45 -22.19
C GLY A 17 -43.40 3.61 -22.43
N ASN A 18 -42.66 3.93 -23.49
CA ASN A 18 -41.44 3.26 -23.92
C ASN A 18 -40.38 3.26 -22.81
N CYS A 19 -40.29 2.17 -22.05
CA CYS A 19 -39.05 1.80 -21.36
C CYS A 19 -38.24 0.95 -22.35
N CYS A 20 -37.38 1.58 -23.15
CA CYS A 20 -36.51 0.87 -24.08
C CYS A 20 -35.48 0.03 -23.31
N GLN A 21 -35.78 -1.26 -23.14
CA GLN A 21 -34.78 -2.28 -22.84
C GLN A 21 -34.04 -2.60 -24.14
N TRP A 22 -32.82 -2.08 -24.27
CA TRP A 22 -31.95 -2.38 -25.39
C TRP A 22 -31.22 -3.71 -25.15
N THR A 23 -31.73 -4.80 -25.73
CA THR A 23 -30.97 -6.06 -25.89
C THR A 23 -30.32 -6.05 -27.28
N ALA A 24 -29.12 -5.47 -27.35
CA ALA A 24 -28.22 -5.66 -28.48
C ALA A 24 -27.00 -6.44 -27.97
N SER A 25 -26.54 -7.42 -28.75
CA SER A 25 -25.25 -8.09 -28.57
C SER A 25 -24.15 -7.04 -28.32
N ARG A 26 -23.50 -7.06 -27.14
CA ARG A 26 -22.51 -6.05 -26.72
C ARG A 26 -21.10 -6.64 -26.68
N PRO A 27 -20.13 -6.17 -27.48
CA PRO A 27 -18.72 -6.43 -27.26
C PRO A 27 -17.97 -5.18 -26.71
N ALA A 28 -16.91 -5.45 -25.93
CA ALA A 28 -16.09 -4.57 -25.08
C ALA A 28 -16.69 -4.21 -23.70
N SER A 29 -15.84 -4.23 -22.65
CA SER A 29 -16.23 -4.34 -21.24
C SER A 29 -17.34 -3.35 -20.82
N THR A 30 -18.46 -3.87 -20.29
CA THR A 30 -19.62 -3.08 -19.83
C THR A 30 -19.19 -2.01 -18.81
N PHE A 31 -18.18 -2.32 -18.00
CA PHE A 31 -17.57 -1.40 -17.04
C PHE A 31 -16.97 -0.14 -17.66
N ALA A 32 -16.05 -0.28 -18.62
CA ALA A 32 -15.32 0.84 -19.18
C ALA A 32 -16.25 1.80 -19.91
N ALA A 33 -17.19 1.23 -20.68
CA ALA A 33 -18.22 1.99 -21.36
C ALA A 33 -19.08 2.78 -20.35
N LEU A 34 -19.61 2.13 -19.30
CA LEU A 34 -20.47 2.79 -18.32
C LEU A 34 -19.75 3.88 -17.51
N SER A 35 -18.56 3.58 -16.99
CA SER A 35 -17.79 4.50 -16.13
C SER A 35 -17.27 5.74 -16.86
N SER A 36 -17.08 5.64 -18.18
CA SER A 36 -16.59 6.71 -19.05
C SER A 36 -17.69 7.50 -19.75
N ARG A 37 -18.97 7.11 -19.59
CA ARG A 37 -20.12 7.84 -20.16
C ARG A 37 -20.10 9.30 -19.70
N PRO A 38 -20.27 10.29 -20.60
CA PRO A 38 -20.28 11.71 -20.23
C PRO A 38 -21.29 12.08 -19.15
N GLN A 39 -22.42 11.38 -19.11
CA GLN A 39 -23.48 11.59 -18.13
C GLN A 39 -23.19 10.96 -16.76
N ALA A 40 -22.23 10.03 -16.64
CA ALA A 40 -21.93 9.35 -15.37
C ALA A 40 -21.24 10.29 -14.37
N LYS A 41 -22.03 11.15 -13.70
CA LYS A 41 -21.56 12.17 -12.76
C LYS A 41 -21.33 11.64 -11.36
N LEU A 42 -22.10 10.66 -10.92
CA LEU A 42 -21.97 10.06 -9.59
C LEU A 42 -21.76 8.56 -9.71
N GLN A 43 -20.64 8.06 -9.21
CA GLN A 43 -20.27 6.66 -9.39
C GLN A 43 -19.86 6.00 -8.08
N VAL A 44 -20.32 4.77 -7.84
CA VAL A 44 -19.96 3.99 -6.64
C VAL A 44 -19.60 2.56 -7.04
N TYR A 45 -18.36 2.18 -6.80
CA TYR A 45 -17.85 0.85 -7.13
C TYR A 45 -17.28 0.16 -5.90
N GLN A 46 -17.41 -1.16 -5.86
CA GLN A 46 -16.63 -1.99 -4.97
C GLN A 46 -15.93 -3.09 -5.76
N SER A 47 -14.63 -3.26 -5.55
CA SER A 47 -13.90 -4.39 -6.11
C SER A 47 -14.09 -5.63 -5.24
N ILE A 48 -14.34 -6.77 -5.85
CA ILE A 48 -14.22 -8.09 -5.19
C ILE A 48 -12.83 -8.72 -5.38
N SER A 49 -11.98 -8.12 -6.21
CA SER A 49 -10.59 -8.57 -6.35
C SER A 49 -9.82 -8.27 -5.06
N SER A 50 -9.08 -9.26 -4.56
CA SER A 50 -8.11 -9.07 -3.49
C SER A 50 -6.71 -8.70 -4.01
N ASP A 51 -6.52 -8.61 -5.32
CA ASP A 51 -5.22 -8.33 -5.91
C ASP A 51 -4.94 -6.81 -5.92
N PRO A 52 -3.89 -6.33 -5.21
CA PRO A 52 -3.56 -4.91 -5.20
C PRO A 52 -3.18 -4.36 -6.58
N PHE A 53 -2.66 -5.18 -7.50
CA PHE A 53 -2.31 -4.75 -8.86
C PHE A 53 -3.57 -4.49 -9.69
N VAL A 54 -4.60 -5.32 -9.53
CA VAL A 54 -5.91 -5.14 -10.15
C VAL A 54 -6.57 -3.88 -9.59
N ASN A 55 -6.68 -3.78 -8.25
CA ASN A 55 -7.34 -2.67 -7.58
C ASN A 55 -6.71 -1.31 -7.90
N LEU A 56 -5.38 -1.19 -7.85
CA LEU A 56 -4.70 0.06 -8.21
C LEU A 56 -4.78 0.40 -9.71
N SER A 57 -4.99 -0.59 -10.57
CA SER A 57 -5.17 -0.38 -12.01
C SER A 57 -6.59 0.05 -12.34
N LEU A 58 -7.61 -0.54 -11.70
CA LEU A 58 -9.00 -0.06 -11.74
C LEU A 58 -9.12 1.37 -11.20
N GLU A 59 -8.48 1.66 -10.07
CA GLU A 59 -8.41 3.01 -9.49
C GLU A 59 -7.85 4.03 -10.50
N ASN A 60 -6.73 3.67 -11.16
CA ASN A 60 -6.11 4.52 -12.17
C ASN A 60 -6.93 4.64 -13.45
N PHE A 61 -7.64 3.59 -13.86
CA PHE A 61 -8.56 3.63 -15.00
C PHE A 61 -9.70 4.61 -14.74
N LEU A 62 -10.39 4.48 -13.60
CA LEU A 62 -11.43 5.41 -13.17
C LEU A 62 -10.89 6.84 -13.05
N TYR A 63 -9.64 7.00 -12.60
CA TYR A 63 -8.99 8.31 -12.52
C TYR A 63 -8.73 8.97 -13.89
N LYS A 64 -8.44 8.19 -14.92
CA LYS A 64 -8.08 8.70 -16.25
C LYS A 64 -9.28 8.85 -17.19
N HIS A 65 -10.23 7.93 -17.15
CA HIS A 65 -11.25 7.78 -18.20
C HIS A 65 -12.64 8.27 -17.83
N SER A 66 -12.96 8.36 -16.54
CA SER A 66 -14.26 8.91 -16.10
C SER A 66 -14.37 10.43 -16.34
N PRO A 67 -15.59 10.97 -16.51
CA PRO A 67 -15.79 12.40 -16.77
C PRO A 67 -15.08 13.31 -15.76
N THR A 68 -14.54 14.44 -16.21
CA THR A 68 -13.75 15.34 -15.36
C THR A 68 -14.54 15.98 -14.22
N ASP A 69 -15.86 16.10 -14.39
CA ASP A 69 -16.80 16.63 -13.41
C ASP A 69 -17.47 15.54 -12.54
N SER A 70 -17.11 14.26 -12.75
CA SER A 70 -17.64 13.12 -11.98
C SER A 70 -17.08 13.05 -10.56
N LYS A 71 -17.87 12.49 -9.65
CA LYS A 71 -17.49 12.12 -8.27
C LYS A 71 -17.65 10.61 -8.14
N ILE A 72 -16.58 9.95 -7.72
CA ILE A 72 -16.48 8.49 -7.72
C ILE A 72 -16.06 8.05 -6.33
N LEU A 73 -16.78 7.09 -5.75
CA LEU A 73 -16.33 6.28 -4.63
C LEU A 73 -15.93 4.91 -5.15
N PHE A 74 -14.73 4.47 -4.82
CA PHE A 74 -14.23 3.13 -5.11
C PHE A 74 -13.70 2.50 -3.82
N LEU A 75 -14.23 1.34 -3.46
CA LEU A 75 -13.89 0.60 -2.24
C LEU A 75 -13.25 -0.75 -2.62
N TYR A 76 -12.21 -1.15 -1.91
CA TYR A 76 -11.55 -2.43 -2.14
C TYR A 76 -10.76 -2.93 -0.93
N ILE A 77 -10.56 -4.23 -0.87
CA ILE A 77 -9.76 -4.91 0.15
C ILE A 77 -8.66 -5.67 -0.59
N ASN A 78 -7.43 -5.63 -0.08
CA ASN A 78 -6.31 -6.34 -0.69
C ASN A 78 -5.89 -7.50 0.20
N ARG A 79 -5.44 -8.60 -0.41
CA ARG A 79 -4.64 -9.63 0.27
C ARG A 79 -3.35 -9.01 0.85
N PRO A 80 -2.63 -9.70 1.76
CA PRO A 80 -1.40 -9.21 2.37
C PRO A 80 -0.45 -8.54 1.36
N CYS A 81 -0.19 -7.24 1.56
CA CYS A 81 0.77 -6.50 0.74
C CYS A 81 1.31 -5.25 1.44
N VAL A 82 2.52 -4.85 1.06
CA VAL A 82 3.10 -3.55 1.37
C VAL A 82 2.98 -2.64 0.17
N VAL A 83 2.33 -1.49 0.36
CA VAL A 83 2.14 -0.47 -0.68
C VAL A 83 2.97 0.75 -0.34
N ILE A 84 4.00 1.01 -1.15
CA ILE A 84 4.87 2.19 -1.02
C ILE A 84 4.43 3.33 -1.94
N GLY A 85 4.71 4.57 -1.55
CA GLY A 85 4.42 5.75 -2.34
C GLY A 85 5.29 5.88 -3.60
N ARG A 86 4.81 6.66 -4.57
CA ARG A 86 5.43 6.83 -5.90
C ARG A 86 6.92 7.15 -5.86
N ASN A 87 7.34 8.02 -4.93
CA ASN A 87 8.70 8.56 -4.82
C ASN A 87 9.44 8.05 -3.58
N GLN A 88 9.08 6.88 -3.07
CA GLN A 88 9.76 6.27 -1.92
C GLN A 88 10.88 5.33 -2.34
N ASN A 89 11.88 5.18 -1.47
CA ASN A 89 12.95 4.21 -1.64
C ASN A 89 12.55 2.87 -1.00
N PRO A 90 12.44 1.78 -1.77
CA PRO A 90 11.99 0.50 -1.23
C PRO A 90 12.95 -0.07 -0.18
N TRP A 91 14.26 0.00 -0.40
CA TRP A 91 15.27 -0.43 0.57
C TRP A 91 15.30 0.41 1.84
N LEU A 92 14.76 1.63 1.85
CA LEU A 92 14.67 2.46 3.05
C LEU A 92 13.40 2.19 3.87
N GLU A 93 12.32 1.87 3.17
CA GLU A 93 10.97 1.86 3.75
C GLU A 93 10.48 0.46 4.10
N THR A 94 11.00 -0.59 3.47
CA THR A 94 10.48 -1.95 3.63
C THR A 94 11.56 -2.98 3.90
N ASN A 95 11.18 -4.10 4.49
CA ASN A 95 12.01 -5.29 4.60
C ASN A 95 11.77 -6.17 3.37
N LEU A 96 12.47 -5.86 2.28
CA LEU A 96 12.26 -6.51 0.98
C LEU A 96 12.54 -8.01 1.02
N ARG A 97 13.56 -8.47 1.77
CA ARG A 97 13.84 -9.89 1.95
C ARG A 97 12.64 -10.66 2.51
N LEU A 98 11.96 -10.10 3.52
CA LEU A 98 10.75 -10.72 4.08
C LEU A 98 9.61 -10.75 3.04
N LEU A 99 9.51 -9.71 2.21
CA LEU A 99 8.54 -9.65 1.10
C LEU A 99 8.92 -10.56 -0.09
N ARG A 100 10.18 -10.98 -0.24
CA ARG A 100 10.59 -11.95 -1.26
C ARG A 100 10.20 -13.37 -0.91
N SER A 101 10.58 -13.81 0.29
CA SER A 101 10.29 -15.15 0.80
C SER A 101 8.78 -15.45 0.73
N SER A 102 8.00 -14.38 0.76
CA SER A 102 6.57 -14.35 0.55
C SER A 102 6.12 -14.60 -0.91
N THR A 103 6.79 -14.02 -1.91
CA THR A 103 6.27 -13.91 -3.29
C THR A 103 6.23 -15.20 -4.13
N GLY A 104 6.50 -16.38 -3.55
CA GLY A 104 6.36 -17.67 -4.25
C GLY A 104 7.31 -17.89 -5.43
N ILE A 105 8.24 -16.96 -5.69
CA ILE A 105 9.31 -17.13 -6.66
C ILE A 105 10.46 -17.85 -5.94
N GLU A 106 10.45 -19.17 -6.14
CA GLU A 106 11.57 -20.11 -6.00
C GLU A 106 12.05 -20.45 -4.58
N ASN A 107 11.38 -21.45 -4.00
CA ASN A 107 12.05 -22.61 -3.41
C ASN A 107 11.17 -23.84 -3.64
N LYS A 108 11.23 -24.45 -4.83
CA LYS A 108 10.91 -25.87 -4.97
C LYS A 108 12.07 -26.68 -4.39
N GLY A 109 12.25 -26.59 -3.07
CA GLY A 109 13.01 -27.59 -2.31
C GLY A 109 12.11 -28.78 -2.09
N GLU A 110 12.57 -29.97 -2.50
CA GLU A 110 11.88 -31.23 -2.27
C GLU A 110 11.76 -31.48 -0.75
N GLY A 111 10.54 -31.38 -0.22
CA GLY A 111 10.25 -31.80 1.15
C GLY A 111 9.13 -31.02 1.84
N GLY A 112 7.90 -31.52 1.73
CA GLY A 112 6.92 -31.60 2.83
C GLY A 112 6.28 -30.32 3.38
N ASN A 113 4.94 -30.32 3.35
CA ASN A 113 3.98 -29.39 4.00
C ASN A 113 3.77 -28.02 3.35
N THR A 114 2.67 -27.93 2.59
CA THR A 114 1.95 -26.69 2.29
C THR A 114 1.40 -26.08 3.59
N VAL A 115 2.23 -25.30 4.27
CA VAL A 115 1.76 -24.27 5.20
C VAL A 115 1.24 -23.12 4.33
N ASN A 116 0.06 -22.59 4.63
CA ASN A 116 -0.41 -21.29 4.12
C ASN A 116 0.62 -20.21 4.53
N ASP A 117 1.64 -20.00 3.71
CA ASP A 117 2.74 -19.10 4.06
C ASP A 117 2.30 -17.64 3.86
N GLY A 118 2.22 -16.92 4.99
CA GLY A 118 1.71 -15.56 5.16
C GLY A 118 2.50 -14.50 4.39
N SER A 119 2.36 -14.56 3.08
CA SER A 119 3.20 -13.88 2.13
C SER A 119 2.65 -12.53 1.70
N ALA A 120 3.32 -11.44 2.10
CA ALA A 120 2.94 -10.10 1.70
C ALA A 120 3.58 -9.66 0.38
N LEU A 121 2.77 -9.19 -0.58
CA LEU A 121 3.27 -8.66 -1.86
C LEU A 121 3.93 -7.30 -1.71
N PHE A 122 4.89 -6.98 -2.58
CA PHE A 122 5.47 -5.65 -2.70
C PHE A 122 4.87 -4.86 -3.87
N VAL A 123 4.32 -3.67 -3.58
CA VAL A 123 3.58 -2.84 -4.55
C VAL A 123 4.00 -1.38 -4.45
N ARG A 124 4.17 -0.70 -5.59
CA ARG A 124 4.35 0.77 -5.64
C ARG A 124 3.10 1.41 -6.26
N ARG A 125 2.49 2.37 -5.57
CA ARG A 125 1.32 3.10 -6.08
C ARG A 125 1.68 4.35 -6.88
N ARG A 126 0.69 4.89 -7.61
CA ARG A 126 0.83 6.09 -8.47
C ARG A 126 0.68 7.43 -7.72
N SER A 127 0.25 7.42 -6.47
CA SER A 127 0.13 8.57 -5.58
C SER A 127 1.37 8.73 -4.69
N GLY A 128 1.54 9.92 -4.10
CA GLY A 128 2.61 10.18 -3.12
C GLY A 128 2.31 9.59 -1.73
N GLY A 129 3.08 10.01 -0.72
CA GLY A 129 2.90 9.61 0.69
C GLY A 129 3.78 8.44 1.13
N GLY A 130 3.54 7.96 2.36
CA GLY A 130 4.34 6.92 3.03
C GLY A 130 3.97 5.48 2.65
N SER A 131 4.65 4.51 3.26
CA SER A 131 4.43 3.08 3.08
C SER A 131 3.40 2.56 4.08
N VAL A 132 2.50 1.68 3.62
CA VAL A 132 1.44 1.07 4.42
C VAL A 132 1.35 -0.43 4.15
N PHE A 133 0.80 -1.17 5.10
CA PHE A 133 0.50 -2.59 4.96
C PHE A 133 -1.01 -2.77 4.80
N HIS A 134 -1.42 -3.65 3.89
CA HIS A 134 -2.81 -4.06 3.71
C HIS A 134 -2.94 -5.56 3.94
N ASP A 135 -4.11 -5.98 4.41
CA ASP A 135 -4.61 -7.36 4.44
C ASP A 135 -6.14 -7.33 4.40
N GLU A 136 -6.78 -8.47 4.62
CA GLU A 136 -8.23 -8.64 4.58
C GLU A 136 -8.96 -7.81 5.64
N GLY A 137 -8.27 -7.43 6.73
CA GLY A 137 -8.79 -6.56 7.78
C GLY A 137 -8.58 -5.07 7.51
N ASN A 138 -8.03 -4.70 6.35
CA ASN A 138 -7.79 -3.31 5.95
C ASN A 138 -8.67 -2.91 4.75
N LEU A 139 -9.66 -2.04 5.00
CA LEU A 139 -10.50 -1.46 3.95
C LEU A 139 -9.78 -0.29 3.28
N ASN A 140 -9.73 -0.29 1.96
CA ASN A 140 -9.25 0.85 1.19
C ASN A 140 -10.45 1.61 0.62
N PHE A 141 -10.41 2.94 0.74
CA PHE A 141 -11.35 3.83 0.09
C PHE A 141 -10.60 4.73 -0.88
N CYS A 142 -11.20 5.01 -2.03
CA CYS A 142 -10.73 5.97 -3.01
C CYS A 142 -11.89 6.86 -3.42
N VAL A 143 -11.74 8.17 -3.24
CA VAL A 143 -12.66 9.17 -3.75
C VAL A 143 -11.97 9.99 -4.83
N ILE A 144 -12.58 10.01 -6.01
CA ILE A 144 -12.12 10.81 -7.14
C ILE A 144 -13.13 11.92 -7.40
N CYS A 145 -12.66 13.16 -7.54
CA CYS A 145 -13.54 14.31 -7.71
C CYS A 145 -12.87 15.41 -8.55
N PRO A 146 -13.62 16.43 -8.99
CA PRO A 146 -13.06 17.60 -9.64
C PRO A 146 -12.12 18.34 -8.68
N LYS A 147 -10.97 18.78 -9.20
CA LYS A 147 -9.94 19.47 -8.40
C LYS A 147 -10.47 20.67 -7.59
N PRO A 148 -11.38 21.53 -8.10
CA PRO A 148 -11.86 22.68 -7.32
C PRO A 148 -12.63 22.33 -6.04
N ILE A 149 -13.20 21.13 -5.93
CA ILE A 149 -14.00 20.72 -4.77
C ILE A 149 -13.24 19.79 -3.82
N PHE A 150 -11.94 19.60 -4.07
CA PHE A 150 -11.06 18.71 -3.32
C PHE A 150 -10.44 19.44 -2.13
N HIS A 151 -10.59 18.84 -0.95
CA HIS A 151 -9.88 19.21 0.26
C HIS A 151 -9.38 17.92 0.94
N ARG A 152 -8.22 18.00 1.60
CA ARG A 152 -7.54 16.82 2.16
C ARG A 152 -8.37 16.08 3.21
N ASP A 153 -9.11 16.83 4.04
CA ASP A 153 -9.90 16.26 5.13
C ASP A 153 -11.29 15.82 4.70
N LYS A 154 -11.85 16.39 3.61
CA LYS A 154 -13.25 16.21 3.21
C LYS A 154 -13.71 14.76 3.16
N HIS A 155 -12.91 13.87 2.57
CA HIS A 155 -13.27 12.45 2.47
C HIS A 155 -12.79 11.63 3.66
N ALA A 156 -11.77 12.08 4.40
CA ALA A 156 -11.40 11.46 5.67
C ALA A 156 -12.51 11.68 6.71
N GLU A 157 -13.09 12.88 6.75
CA GLU A 157 -14.26 13.20 7.58
C GLU A 157 -15.51 12.41 7.18
N LEU A 158 -15.70 12.15 5.88
CA LEU A 158 -16.75 11.24 5.39
C LEU A 158 -16.58 9.85 6.01
N VAL A 159 -15.36 9.30 6.00
CA VAL A 159 -15.07 8.00 6.63
C VAL A 159 -15.25 8.07 8.15
N VAL A 160 -14.82 9.15 8.81
CA VAL A 160 -15.06 9.35 10.25
C VAL A 160 -16.55 9.33 10.60
N ARG A 161 -17.41 10.01 9.83
CA ARG A 161 -18.86 9.98 10.07
C ARG A 161 -19.43 8.57 9.91
N ALA A 162 -19.02 7.83 8.89
CA ALA A 162 -19.40 6.44 8.70
C ALA A 162 -18.96 5.56 9.88
N LEU A 163 -17.74 5.74 10.37
CA LEU A 163 -17.20 5.02 11.54
C LEU A 163 -17.98 5.34 12.82
N LYS A 164 -18.37 6.60 13.03
CA LYS A 164 -19.21 7.00 14.17
C LYS A 164 -20.60 6.34 14.11
N ASN A 165 -21.19 6.21 12.93
CA ASN A 165 -22.49 5.55 12.75
C ASN A 165 -22.47 4.05 13.12
N VAL A 166 -21.30 3.40 13.06
CA VAL A 166 -21.13 2.00 13.50
C VAL A 166 -20.64 1.86 14.94
N GLY A 167 -20.50 2.97 15.69
CA GLY A 167 -20.14 2.96 17.10
C GLY A 167 -18.71 3.39 17.44
N ALA A 168 -17.85 3.67 16.45
CA ALA A 168 -16.49 4.13 16.70
C ALA A 168 -16.46 5.65 16.99
N LEU A 169 -17.07 6.06 18.10
CA LEU A 169 -17.37 7.46 18.44
C LEU A 169 -16.13 8.34 18.63
N LYS A 170 -15.01 7.76 19.06
CA LYS A 170 -13.74 8.45 19.35
C LYS A 170 -12.84 8.65 18.12
N THR A 171 -13.39 8.50 16.92
CA THR A 171 -12.66 8.73 15.66
C THR A 171 -12.66 10.20 15.25
N ARG A 172 -11.51 10.69 14.76
CA ARG A 172 -11.34 12.05 14.21
C ARG A 172 -10.24 12.10 13.15
N VAL A 173 -10.25 13.15 12.34
CA VAL A 173 -9.11 13.52 11.49
C VAL A 173 -8.14 14.38 12.30
N ASN A 174 -6.84 14.08 12.25
CA ASN A 174 -5.82 14.90 12.92
C ASN A 174 -5.21 15.96 11.97
N GLU A 175 -4.30 16.79 12.49
CA GLU A 175 -3.62 17.85 11.72
C GLU A 175 -2.80 17.35 10.52
N ARG A 176 -2.44 16.06 10.52
CA ARG A 176 -1.71 15.42 9.42
C ARG A 176 -2.63 14.77 8.40
N HIS A 177 -3.95 14.97 8.52
CA HIS A 177 -4.98 14.37 7.68
C HIS A 177 -5.07 12.84 7.81
N ASP A 178 -4.56 12.27 8.92
CA ASP A 178 -4.77 10.86 9.29
C ASP A 178 -6.09 10.70 10.05
N ILE A 179 -6.76 9.55 9.93
CA ILE A 179 -7.82 9.20 10.87
C ILE A 179 -7.20 8.47 12.06
N VAL A 180 -7.53 8.94 13.26
CA VAL A 180 -7.05 8.40 14.53
C VAL A 180 -8.23 8.00 15.43
N LEU A 181 -7.97 7.06 16.33
CA LEU A 181 -8.91 6.54 17.32
C LEU A 181 -8.35 6.75 18.74
N GLY A 182 -9.15 7.29 19.66
CA GLY A 182 -8.76 7.55 21.06
C GLY A 182 -8.69 9.05 21.39
N GLN A 183 -8.19 9.43 22.57
CA GLN A 183 -8.03 10.83 22.95
C GLN A 183 -6.57 11.30 22.76
N ASP A 184 -6.37 12.58 22.46
CA ASP A 184 -5.03 13.16 22.46
C ASP A 184 -4.52 13.27 23.90
N ALA A 185 -3.23 13.03 24.12
CA ALA A 185 -2.60 13.13 25.44
C ALA A 185 -2.61 14.57 26.02
N GLN A 186 -3.14 15.56 25.30
CA GLN A 186 -3.11 16.98 25.65
C GLN A 186 -4.42 17.53 26.24
N GLN A 187 -5.46 16.72 26.38
CA GLN A 187 -6.56 17.07 27.29
C GLN A 187 -6.19 16.60 28.69
N GLU A 188 -5.28 17.33 29.33
CA GLU A 188 -5.24 17.36 30.80
C GLU A 188 -6.66 17.66 31.28
N PRO A 189 -7.27 16.86 32.17
CA PRO A 189 -8.56 17.20 32.72
C PRO A 189 -8.43 18.57 33.39
N SER A 190 -9.26 19.53 32.98
CA SER A 190 -9.37 20.83 33.65
C SER A 190 -9.38 20.59 35.16
N PRO A 191 -8.50 21.24 35.95
CA PRO A 191 -8.45 21.00 37.38
C PRO A 191 -9.76 21.53 37.98
N LEU A 192 -10.72 20.63 38.17
CA LEU A 192 -11.81 20.83 39.11
C LEU A 192 -11.12 20.92 40.49
N VAL A 193 -10.98 22.15 40.95
CA VAL A 193 -10.53 22.49 42.31
C VAL A 193 -11.56 21.91 43.28
N VAL A 194 -11.36 20.65 43.66
CA VAL A 194 -11.97 20.10 44.88
C VAL A 194 -11.06 20.52 46.02
N LYS A 195 -11.48 21.54 46.78
CA LYS A 195 -10.84 21.87 48.06
C LYS A 195 -11.05 20.67 49.00
N ALA A 196 -10.00 19.88 49.22
CA ALA A 196 -9.96 18.88 50.28
C ALA A 196 -9.57 19.55 51.61
N GLY A 197 -10.34 19.26 52.66
CA GLY A 197 -9.97 19.54 54.06
C GLY A 197 -8.85 18.61 54.53
N PRO A 198 -8.31 18.82 55.74
CA PRO A 198 -7.12 18.10 56.21
C PRO A 198 -7.45 16.69 56.72
N SER A 199 -6.41 15.84 56.64
CA SER A 199 -6.21 14.52 57.25
C SER A 199 -7.05 13.34 56.77
N ASP A 200 -6.43 12.41 56.04
CA ASP A 200 -5.90 11.19 56.66
C ASP A 200 -4.81 10.58 55.77
N GLN A 201 -3.73 10.11 56.42
CA GLN A 201 -2.62 9.38 55.82
C GLN A 201 -3.03 7.91 55.65
N ASP A 202 -2.45 7.25 54.65
CA ASP A 202 -2.55 5.81 54.34
C ASP A 202 -3.71 5.36 53.44
N ALA A 203 -3.63 5.75 52.17
CA ALA A 203 -4.18 4.94 51.07
C ALA A 203 -3.22 5.02 49.87
N GLU A 204 -2.60 3.89 49.51
CA GLU A 204 -1.89 3.75 48.23
C GLU A 204 -2.86 4.15 47.12
N SER A 205 -2.56 5.29 46.48
CA SER A 205 -3.34 5.75 45.33
C SER A 205 -3.20 4.70 44.21
N PRO A 206 -4.29 4.25 43.57
CA PRO A 206 -4.18 3.32 42.45
C PRO A 206 -3.28 3.93 41.38
N PRO A 207 -2.52 3.11 40.62
CA PRO A 207 -1.63 3.62 39.59
C PRO A 207 -2.42 4.52 38.65
N LEU A 208 -1.98 5.77 38.46
CA LEU A 208 -2.54 6.63 37.41
C LEU A 208 -2.46 5.86 36.09
N GLU A 209 -3.62 5.43 35.57
CA GLU A 209 -3.71 4.81 34.26
C GLU A 209 -3.12 5.77 33.24
N LYS A 210 -2.07 5.32 32.53
CA LYS A 210 -1.44 6.14 31.49
C LYS A 210 -2.52 6.54 30.48
N PRO A 211 -2.63 7.82 30.10
CA PRO A 211 -3.67 8.27 29.18
C PRO A 211 -3.55 7.48 27.87
N VAL A 212 -4.67 6.91 27.44
CA VAL A 212 -4.78 6.11 26.21
C VAL A 212 -4.46 7.01 25.02
N ARG A 213 -3.21 6.93 24.54
CA ARG A 213 -2.75 7.71 23.39
C ARG A 213 -3.53 7.31 22.15
N ALA A 214 -3.98 8.29 21.39
CA ALA A 214 -4.63 8.06 20.11
C ALA A 214 -3.73 7.25 19.15
N VAL A 215 -4.32 6.25 18.51
CA VAL A 215 -3.67 5.38 17.52
C VAL A 215 -4.17 5.71 16.13
N LYS A 216 -3.29 5.62 15.13
CA LYS A 216 -3.66 5.81 13.73
C LYS A 216 -4.40 4.59 13.20
N ILE A 217 -5.55 4.82 12.59
CA ILE A 217 -6.37 3.76 11.98
C ILE A 217 -6.41 3.90 10.44
N SER A 218 -6.14 5.09 9.91
CA SER A 218 -6.20 5.37 8.47
C SER A 218 -5.05 6.29 8.08
N GLY A 219 -4.38 5.96 6.98
CA GLY A 219 -3.47 6.89 6.31
C GLY A 219 -3.99 7.29 4.94
N SER A 220 -3.85 8.58 4.60
CA SER A 220 -4.28 9.13 3.33
C SER A 220 -3.12 9.40 2.37
N ALA A 221 -3.41 9.29 1.07
CA ALA A 221 -2.53 9.70 -0.01
C ALA A 221 -3.34 10.29 -1.17
N TYR A 222 -2.68 11.13 -1.97
CA TYR A 222 -3.36 11.95 -2.97
C TYR A 222 -2.64 11.92 -4.32
N LYS A 223 -3.40 12.07 -5.40
CA LYS A 223 -2.91 12.29 -6.76
C LYS A 223 -3.76 13.39 -7.42
N LEU A 224 -3.10 14.46 -7.86
CA LEU A 224 -3.77 15.59 -8.50
C LEU A 224 -3.34 15.69 -9.97
N SER A 225 -4.27 16.05 -10.85
CA SER A 225 -4.03 16.42 -12.24
C SER A 225 -4.52 17.86 -12.47
N ARG A 226 -4.62 18.27 -13.74
CA ARG A 226 -5.18 19.58 -14.10
C ARG A 226 -6.63 19.73 -13.63
N PHE A 227 -7.46 18.71 -13.86
CA PHE A 227 -8.91 18.79 -13.64
C PHE A 227 -9.43 17.90 -12.52
N ARG A 228 -8.70 16.85 -12.15
CA ARG A 228 -9.16 15.85 -11.18
C ARG A 228 -8.24 15.72 -10.00
N ALA A 229 -8.83 15.32 -8.88
CA ALA A 229 -8.16 14.95 -7.65
C ALA A 229 -8.61 13.55 -7.24
N LEU A 230 -7.65 12.72 -6.84
CA LEU A 230 -7.86 11.41 -6.24
C LEU A 230 -7.33 11.45 -4.82
N HIS A 231 -8.17 11.02 -3.88
CA HIS A 231 -7.84 10.80 -2.50
C HIS A 231 -8.14 9.33 -2.19
N HIS A 232 -7.12 8.57 -1.87
CA HIS A 232 -7.32 7.25 -1.31
C HIS A 232 -6.74 7.16 0.09
N GLY A 233 -7.28 6.25 0.88
CA GLY A 233 -6.78 5.96 2.19
C GLY A 233 -7.08 4.54 2.59
N THR A 234 -6.38 4.12 3.63
CA THR A 234 -6.59 2.83 4.28
C THR A 234 -7.53 2.99 5.47
N CYS A 235 -8.07 1.91 6.01
CA CYS A 235 -8.78 1.92 7.28
C CYS A 235 -8.55 0.54 7.91
N LEU A 236 -7.81 0.51 9.02
CA LEU A 236 -7.53 -0.69 9.80
C LEU A 236 -8.80 -1.04 10.57
N ILE A 237 -9.60 -1.91 9.95
CA ILE A 237 -10.89 -2.33 10.46
C ILE A 237 -10.65 -3.40 11.52
N ASP A 238 -10.04 -4.52 11.13
CA ASP A 238 -9.69 -5.62 12.03
C ASP A 238 -8.57 -6.48 11.43
N SER A 239 -7.40 -5.89 11.21
CA SER A 239 -6.23 -6.61 10.69
C SER A 239 -5.71 -7.61 11.74
N PRO A 240 -5.61 -8.92 11.41
CA PRO A 240 -4.98 -9.90 12.29
C PRO A 240 -3.46 -9.71 12.37
N ASN A 241 -2.87 -8.98 11.42
CA ASN A 241 -1.43 -8.78 11.31
C ASN A 241 -0.91 -7.50 11.97
N LEU A 242 -1.75 -6.76 12.72
CA LEU A 242 -1.40 -5.46 13.31
C LEU A 242 -0.04 -5.45 14.04
N ARG A 243 0.28 -6.52 14.79
CA ARG A 243 1.55 -6.67 15.52
C ARG A 243 2.75 -6.95 14.60
N GLN A 244 2.51 -7.53 13.43
CA GLN A 244 3.51 -7.95 12.44
C GLN A 244 3.79 -6.87 11.38
N ILE A 245 2.90 -5.89 11.17
CA ILE A 245 3.07 -4.79 10.21
C ILE A 245 4.47 -4.16 10.30
N ARG A 246 4.97 -3.95 11.52
CA ARG A 246 6.29 -3.35 11.77
C ARG A 246 7.44 -4.15 11.16
N LEU A 247 7.31 -5.46 11.01
CA LEU A 247 8.35 -6.34 10.48
C LEU A 247 8.53 -6.11 8.98
N PHE A 248 7.43 -5.88 8.26
CA PHE A 248 7.44 -5.57 6.82
C PHE A 248 7.88 -4.14 6.52
N LEU A 249 7.59 -3.19 7.42
CA LEU A 249 7.88 -1.75 7.24
C LEU A 249 9.18 -1.29 7.93
N LYS A 250 9.96 -2.19 8.51
CA LYS A 250 11.25 -1.89 9.14
C LYS A 250 12.38 -2.45 8.28
N SER A 251 12.88 -1.61 7.38
CA SER A 251 14.05 -1.96 6.58
C SER A 251 15.29 -2.27 7.45
N PRO A 252 15.98 -3.39 7.19
CA PRO A 252 17.28 -3.67 7.79
C PRO A 252 18.41 -2.77 7.26
N ALA A 253 18.27 -2.20 6.07
CA ALA A 253 19.25 -1.29 5.46
C ALA A 253 19.09 0.18 5.88
N ARG A 254 17.97 0.56 6.51
CA ARG A 254 17.68 1.96 6.91
C ARG A 254 18.84 2.68 7.62
N PRO A 255 19.58 2.07 8.58
CA PRO A 255 20.70 2.75 9.24
C PRO A 255 21.86 3.11 8.31
N TYR A 256 21.97 2.44 7.17
CA TYR A 256 23.06 2.59 6.20
C TYR A 256 22.67 3.45 4.99
N ILE A 257 21.39 3.82 4.85
CA ILE A 257 20.88 4.53 3.68
C ILE A 257 20.68 6.02 3.97
N LYS A 258 21.10 6.84 3.00
CA LYS A 258 20.71 8.25 2.85
C LYS A 258 20.03 8.43 1.50
N ALA A 259 18.73 8.74 1.50
CA ALA A 259 17.95 8.87 0.28
C ALA A 259 17.41 10.30 0.08
N ARG A 260 17.23 10.70 -1.19
CA ARG A 260 16.55 11.94 -1.58
C ARG A 260 15.10 11.61 -1.95
N GLY A 261 14.24 11.25 -1.00
CA GLY A 261 12.87 10.79 -1.29
C GLY A 261 11.88 11.08 -0.18
N VAL A 262 10.63 10.69 -0.39
CA VAL A 262 9.58 10.82 0.65
C VAL A 262 9.75 9.70 1.67
N GLU A 263 10.11 10.05 2.90
CA GLU A 263 10.15 9.10 4.02
C GLU A 263 8.76 8.90 4.65
N SER A 264 8.51 7.71 5.18
CA SER A 264 7.29 7.47 5.96
C SER A 264 7.35 8.13 7.34
N VAL A 265 6.24 8.74 7.75
CA VAL A 265 6.04 9.18 9.14
C VAL A 265 5.49 8.02 9.96
N ARG A 266 6.30 7.50 10.89
CA ARG A 266 5.90 6.39 11.76
C ARG A 266 4.86 6.85 12.78
N SER A 267 3.88 6.02 13.07
CA SER A 267 2.87 6.26 14.11
C SER A 267 2.38 4.94 14.68
N PRO A 268 2.04 4.87 15.99
CA PRO A 268 1.30 3.74 16.54
C PRO A 268 -0.01 3.54 15.77
N VAL A 269 -0.34 2.29 15.46
CA VAL A 269 -1.54 1.92 14.70
C VAL A 269 -2.47 1.04 15.53
N GLY A 270 -3.77 1.09 15.24
CA GLY A 270 -4.79 0.30 15.91
C GLY A 270 -5.89 -0.14 14.96
N ASN A 271 -6.66 -1.15 15.37
CA ASN A 271 -7.88 -1.57 14.67
C ASN A 271 -9.10 -0.85 15.21
N ILE A 272 -10.09 -0.60 14.35
CA ILE A 272 -11.40 -0.11 14.76
C ILE A 272 -12.14 -1.11 15.67
N SER A 273 -11.96 -2.42 15.46
CA SER A 273 -12.57 -3.47 16.30
C SER A 273 -12.35 -3.23 17.80
N SER A 274 -11.17 -2.75 18.19
CA SER A 274 -10.86 -2.42 19.60
C SER A 274 -11.75 -1.35 20.25
N ALA A 275 -12.38 -0.47 19.46
CA ALA A 275 -13.35 0.51 19.97
C ALA A 275 -14.77 -0.03 20.06
N LEU A 276 -15.01 -1.23 19.51
CA LEU A 276 -16.32 -1.85 19.38
C LEU A 276 -16.46 -3.11 20.26
N ASP A 277 -15.40 -3.52 20.97
CA ASP A 277 -15.41 -4.66 21.90
C ASP A 277 -16.46 -4.52 23.02
N GLU A 278 -16.86 -3.28 23.36
CA GLU A 278 -17.96 -3.02 24.32
C GLU A 278 -19.36 -3.03 23.69
N SER A 279 -19.45 -3.18 22.35
CA SER A 279 -20.71 -3.11 21.62
C SER A 279 -21.34 -4.50 21.46
N VAL A 280 -22.67 -4.58 21.63
CA VAL A 280 -23.45 -5.84 21.54
C VAL A 280 -23.58 -6.34 20.09
N ARG A 281 -23.20 -5.55 19.08
CA ARG A 281 -23.43 -5.88 17.67
C ARG A 281 -22.22 -6.61 17.07
N PRO A 282 -22.43 -7.72 16.35
CA PRO A 282 -21.36 -8.36 15.60
C PRO A 282 -20.79 -7.38 14.56
N PHE A 283 -19.47 -7.24 14.61
CA PHE A 283 -18.71 -6.39 13.72
C PHE A 283 -18.66 -6.97 12.31
N LEU A 284 -19.01 -6.18 11.29
CA LEU A 284 -18.95 -6.64 9.90
C LEU A 284 -18.39 -5.55 8.98
N MET A 285 -17.33 -5.88 8.25
CA MET A 285 -16.72 -5.04 7.20
C MET A 285 -17.75 -4.42 6.25
N GLN A 286 -18.76 -5.20 5.87
CA GLN A 286 -19.83 -4.77 4.96
C GLN A 286 -20.73 -3.66 5.54
N GLN A 287 -20.90 -3.60 6.87
CA GLN A 287 -21.64 -2.50 7.49
C GLN A 287 -20.89 -1.17 7.35
N ILE A 288 -19.57 -1.18 7.55
CA ILE A 288 -18.72 0.01 7.38
C ILE A 288 -18.72 0.48 5.93
N ILE A 289 -18.56 -0.47 4.99
CA ILE A 289 -18.68 -0.19 3.55
C ILE A 289 -20.03 0.47 3.24
N GLY A 290 -21.13 -0.10 3.74
CA GLY A 290 -22.48 0.43 3.54
C GLY A 290 -22.67 1.84 4.10
N GLU A 291 -22.11 2.13 5.28
CA GLU A 291 -22.13 3.47 5.88
C GLU A 291 -21.24 4.47 5.14
N ILE A 292 -20.07 4.06 4.61
CA ILE A 292 -19.24 4.92 3.74
C ILE A 292 -19.99 5.27 2.45
N MET A 293 -20.64 4.29 1.81
CA MET A 293 -21.47 4.53 0.62
C MET A 293 -22.61 5.52 0.92
N LYS A 294 -23.25 5.39 2.09
CA LYS A 294 -24.32 6.29 2.55
C LYS A 294 -23.81 7.71 2.81
N GLU A 295 -22.67 7.87 3.49
CA GLU A 295 -22.07 9.19 3.72
C GLU A 295 -21.60 9.85 2.42
N PHE A 296 -21.12 9.07 1.45
CA PHE A 296 -20.84 9.57 0.10
C PHE A 296 -22.11 10.02 -0.62
N ALA A 297 -23.19 9.24 -0.52
CA ALA A 297 -24.48 9.60 -1.10
C ALA A 297 -25.04 10.90 -0.51
N LEU A 298 -24.90 11.11 0.81
CA LEU A 298 -25.28 12.36 1.46
C LEU A 298 -24.40 13.53 1.01
N LEU A 299 -23.08 13.32 0.91
CA LEU A 299 -22.13 14.37 0.55
C LEU A 299 -22.34 14.89 -0.89
N TYR A 300 -22.74 14.01 -1.81
CA TYR A 300 -22.85 14.32 -3.24
C TYR A 300 -24.26 14.23 -3.82
N ASN A 301 -25.28 14.04 -2.96
CA ASN A 301 -26.69 13.89 -3.34
C ASN A 301 -26.92 12.75 -4.35
N LEU A 302 -26.33 11.58 -4.11
CA LEU A 302 -26.59 10.39 -4.90
C LEU A 302 -28.04 9.91 -4.70
N ASP A 303 -28.68 9.51 -5.80
CA ASP A 303 -30.03 8.96 -5.80
C ASP A 303 -30.18 7.77 -4.83
N ARG A 304 -31.35 7.70 -4.17
CA ARG A 304 -31.63 6.64 -3.18
C ARG A 304 -31.69 5.25 -3.80
N ASN A 305 -32.15 5.12 -5.06
CA ASN A 305 -32.16 3.83 -5.74
C ASN A 305 -30.74 3.42 -6.14
N ALA A 306 -29.91 4.38 -6.57
CA ALA A 306 -28.49 4.14 -6.82
C ALA A 306 -27.77 3.65 -5.56
N LEU A 307 -27.95 4.30 -4.41
CA LEU A 307 -27.38 3.86 -3.14
C LEU A 307 -27.84 2.44 -2.75
N ARG A 308 -29.15 2.16 -2.85
CA ARG A 308 -29.70 0.83 -2.57
C ARG A 308 -29.09 -0.25 -3.47
N LYS A 309 -28.88 0.06 -4.74
CA LYS A 309 -28.23 -0.85 -5.70
C LYS A 309 -26.76 -1.06 -5.33
N ALA A 310 -26.01 0.00 -5.03
CA ALA A 310 -24.62 -0.11 -4.57
C ALA A 310 -24.47 -0.99 -3.32
N GLN A 311 -25.30 -0.77 -2.30
CA GLN A 311 -25.25 -1.53 -1.04
C GLN A 311 -25.67 -3.00 -1.21
N ARG A 312 -26.51 -3.32 -2.21
CA ARG A 312 -26.98 -4.69 -2.49
C ARG A 312 -26.13 -5.44 -3.52
N ALA A 313 -25.19 -4.75 -4.17
CA ALA A 313 -24.38 -5.33 -5.25
C ALA A 313 -23.55 -6.55 -4.79
N HIS A 314 -23.18 -6.60 -3.51
CA HIS A 314 -22.53 -7.78 -2.92
C HIS A 314 -23.43 -8.99 -2.71
N ALA A 315 -24.75 -8.80 -2.63
CA ALA A 315 -25.71 -9.83 -2.24
C ALA A 315 -26.52 -10.39 -3.42
N ASN A 316 -26.81 -9.58 -4.44
CA ASN A 316 -27.83 -9.88 -5.45
C ASN A 316 -27.27 -9.92 -6.88
N ASP A 317 -26.19 -10.68 -7.09
CA ASP A 317 -25.44 -10.82 -8.35
C ASP A 317 -24.53 -9.59 -8.64
N PRO A 318 -23.20 -9.77 -8.84
CA PRO A 318 -22.25 -8.68 -9.11
C PRO A 318 -22.46 -8.03 -10.48
N GLU A 319 -23.59 -7.36 -10.68
CA GLU A 319 -23.88 -6.60 -11.89
C GLU A 319 -23.67 -5.10 -11.71
N LEU A 320 -23.22 -4.46 -12.79
CA LEU A 320 -23.23 -3.01 -12.91
C LEU A 320 -24.62 -2.50 -13.24
N SER A 321 -25.13 -1.61 -12.39
CA SER A 321 -26.34 -0.82 -12.63
C SER A 321 -25.98 0.60 -13.03
N SER A 322 -26.82 1.23 -13.87
CA SER A 322 -26.70 2.66 -14.18
C SER A 322 -28.07 3.30 -14.30
N GLY A 323 -28.11 4.60 -14.05
CA GLY A 323 -29.24 5.48 -14.36
C GLY A 323 -28.86 6.53 -15.39
N ASP A 324 -29.55 7.67 -15.33
CA ASP A 324 -29.31 8.80 -16.22
C ASP A 324 -27.93 9.44 -15.96
N ASP A 325 -27.62 9.68 -14.67
CA ASP A 325 -26.41 10.40 -14.25
C ASP A 325 -25.50 9.61 -13.30
N TRP A 326 -25.86 8.36 -12.97
CA TRP A 326 -25.12 7.54 -12.02
C TRP A 326 -24.78 6.14 -12.53
N VAL A 327 -23.72 5.56 -11.96
CA VAL A 327 -23.29 4.17 -12.17
C VAL A 327 -22.90 3.54 -10.84
N THR A 328 -23.38 2.33 -10.55
CA THR A 328 -23.02 1.62 -9.33
C THR A 328 -22.83 0.13 -9.58
N GLY A 329 -21.91 -0.53 -8.89
CA GLY A 329 -21.87 -1.99 -8.84
C GLY A 329 -20.53 -2.56 -8.44
N ILE A 330 -20.36 -3.86 -8.69
CA ILE A 330 -19.14 -4.60 -8.39
C ILE A 330 -18.19 -4.57 -9.58
N LEU A 331 -16.89 -4.51 -9.30
CA LEU A 331 -15.83 -4.75 -10.27
C LEU A 331 -15.11 -6.05 -9.91
N THR A 332 -14.94 -6.90 -10.92
CA THR A 332 -14.35 -8.24 -10.79
C THR A 332 -12.98 -8.31 -11.46
N ASP A 333 -12.24 -9.40 -11.23
CA ASP A 333 -11.01 -9.69 -12.00
C ASP A 333 -11.30 -9.85 -13.49
N GLU A 334 -12.50 -10.31 -13.86
CA GLU A 334 -12.91 -10.46 -15.25
C GLU A 334 -13.11 -9.09 -15.92
N ASP A 335 -13.75 -8.14 -15.25
CA ASP A 335 -13.87 -6.77 -15.74
C ASP A 335 -12.49 -6.15 -15.99
N ALA A 336 -11.55 -6.38 -15.07
CA ALA A 336 -10.18 -5.90 -15.20
C ALA A 336 -9.44 -6.57 -16.37
N ARG A 337 -9.59 -7.89 -16.56
CA ARG A 337 -8.96 -8.62 -17.67
C ARG A 337 -9.53 -8.23 -19.04
N ASN A 338 -10.82 -7.89 -19.09
CA ASN A 338 -11.51 -7.50 -20.32
C ASN A 338 -11.29 -6.04 -20.71
N GLU A 339 -10.60 -5.24 -19.90
CA GLU A 339 -10.27 -3.84 -20.18
C GLU A 339 -8.77 -3.65 -20.47
N PRO A 340 -8.36 -3.42 -21.74
CA PRO A 340 -6.96 -3.34 -22.13
C PRO A 340 -6.13 -2.32 -21.36
N GLU A 341 -6.68 -1.14 -21.03
CA GLU A 341 -5.95 -0.13 -20.25
C GLU A 341 -5.74 -0.53 -18.78
N VAL A 342 -6.66 -1.32 -18.21
CA VAL A 342 -6.48 -1.91 -16.88
C VAL A 342 -5.40 -2.99 -16.93
N CYS A 343 -5.41 -3.87 -17.93
CA CYS A 343 -4.37 -4.88 -18.16
C CYS A 343 -2.98 -4.26 -18.32
N LYS A 344 -2.84 -3.19 -19.12
CA LYS A 344 -1.57 -2.43 -19.23
C LYS A 344 -1.15 -1.86 -17.88
N GLY A 345 -2.11 -1.31 -17.12
CA GLY A 345 -1.88 -0.82 -15.77
C GLY A 345 -1.35 -1.89 -14.83
N ILE A 346 -1.88 -3.12 -14.90
CA ILE A 346 -1.45 -4.28 -14.11
C ILE A 346 -0.01 -4.65 -14.49
N GLN A 347 0.26 -4.81 -15.79
CA GLN A 347 1.60 -5.15 -16.31
C GLN A 347 2.65 -4.11 -15.87
N GLU A 348 2.34 -2.82 -15.98
CA GLU A 348 3.19 -1.73 -15.49
C GLU A 348 3.49 -1.91 -13.99
N LEU A 349 2.48 -2.13 -13.15
CA LEU A 349 2.66 -2.26 -11.70
C LEU A 349 3.45 -3.52 -11.30
N HIS A 350 3.40 -4.59 -12.10
CA HIS A 350 4.18 -5.80 -11.89
C HIS A 350 5.66 -5.62 -12.26
N SER A 351 5.95 -4.76 -13.24
CA SER A 351 7.30 -4.56 -13.76
C SER A 351 8.30 -4.16 -12.68
N LEU A 352 9.51 -4.70 -12.77
CA LEU A 352 10.61 -4.33 -11.89
C LEU A 352 11.00 -2.86 -12.07
N GLU A 353 10.90 -2.33 -13.29
CA GLU A 353 11.13 -0.93 -13.59
C GLU A 353 10.20 -0.02 -12.76
N TRP A 354 8.90 -0.33 -12.72
CA TRP A 354 7.97 0.44 -11.90
C TRP A 354 8.26 0.30 -10.40
N LYS A 355 8.52 -0.94 -9.95
CA LYS A 355 8.77 -1.24 -8.53
C LYS A 355 10.03 -0.56 -7.99
N TYR A 356 11.13 -0.58 -8.74
CA TYR A 356 12.46 -0.23 -8.23
C TYR A 356 13.11 0.95 -8.94
N ASN A 357 12.96 1.11 -10.26
CA ASN A 357 13.67 2.16 -11.01
C ASN A 357 13.07 3.56 -10.82
N GLN A 358 11.86 3.61 -10.23
CA GLN A 358 11.23 4.84 -9.75
C GLN A 358 11.83 5.37 -8.43
N CYS A 359 12.80 4.66 -7.85
CA CYS A 359 13.47 5.07 -6.63
C CYS A 359 14.30 6.35 -6.87
N PRO A 360 14.09 7.41 -6.06
CA PRO A 360 14.99 8.56 -6.09
C PRO A 360 16.43 8.18 -5.73
N GLN A 361 17.38 9.04 -6.08
CA GLN A 361 18.79 8.81 -5.79
C GLN A 361 19.03 8.59 -4.28
N PHE A 362 19.85 7.60 -3.96
CA PHE A 362 20.29 7.35 -2.59
C PHE A 362 21.72 6.82 -2.55
N THR A 363 22.33 6.92 -1.37
CA THR A 363 23.57 6.22 -1.03
C THR A 363 23.32 5.18 0.03
N PHE A 364 24.06 4.09 -0.05
CA PHE A 364 24.20 3.11 1.03
C PHE A 364 25.65 3.13 1.46
N SER A 365 25.91 3.23 2.77
CA SER A 365 27.27 3.21 3.30
C SER A 365 27.34 2.55 4.66
N THR A 366 28.32 1.67 4.81
CA THR A 366 28.74 1.00 6.05
C THR A 366 29.52 1.91 7.00
N HIS A 367 30.01 3.05 6.53
CA HIS A 367 30.76 4.03 7.30
C HIS A 367 30.19 5.45 7.09
N PRO A 368 30.44 6.39 8.02
CA PRO A 368 30.09 7.80 7.81
C PRO A 368 30.75 8.35 6.55
N THR A 369 30.06 9.22 5.84
CA THR A 369 30.57 9.95 4.68
C THR A 369 30.35 11.44 4.87
N GLU A 370 30.99 12.29 4.06
CA GLU A 370 30.72 13.73 4.10
C GLU A 370 29.24 14.06 3.86
N GLU A 371 28.58 13.32 2.95
CA GLU A 371 27.14 13.46 2.66
C GLU A 371 26.23 12.94 3.79
N ASP A 372 26.73 12.05 4.63
CA ASP A 372 25.98 11.45 5.72
C ASP A 372 26.90 11.06 6.91
N PRO A 373 27.20 12.02 7.80
CA PRO A 373 28.17 11.87 8.89
C PRO A 373 27.63 11.04 10.07
N ARG A 374 26.40 10.51 10.00
CA ARG A 374 25.80 9.72 11.09
C ARG A 374 26.70 8.51 11.43
N PRO A 375 26.85 8.13 12.71
CA PRO A 375 27.52 6.88 13.05
C PRO A 375 26.75 5.69 12.47
N ARG A 376 27.47 4.66 12.02
CA ARG A 376 26.87 3.43 11.48
C ARG A 376 26.92 2.34 12.54
N PRO A 377 25.89 1.45 12.61
CA PRO A 377 25.99 0.26 13.44
C PRO A 377 27.15 -0.61 12.97
N GLU A 378 27.82 -1.26 13.92
CA GLU A 378 28.91 -2.19 13.61
C GLU A 378 28.46 -3.23 12.59
N ILE A 379 29.36 -3.48 11.64
CA ILE A 379 29.21 -4.55 10.67
C ILE A 379 29.43 -5.87 11.42
N SER A 380 28.76 -6.95 11.00
CA SER A 380 28.76 -8.26 11.68
C SER A 380 30.11 -8.62 12.33
N PRO A 381 30.16 -9.23 13.53
CA PRO A 381 31.40 -9.67 14.16
C PRO A 381 32.24 -10.64 13.32
N ALA A 382 31.63 -11.26 12.30
CA ALA A 382 32.29 -12.15 11.35
C ALA A 382 33.08 -11.42 10.23
N LEU A 383 33.05 -10.09 10.18
CA LEU A 383 33.70 -9.28 9.15
C LEU A 383 34.82 -8.44 9.77
N SER A 384 35.92 -8.25 9.03
CA SER A 384 37.01 -7.39 9.49
C SER A 384 36.52 -5.95 9.71
N PRO A 385 36.99 -5.23 10.76
CA PRO A 385 36.71 -3.82 10.97
C PRO A 385 37.13 -2.91 9.80
N SER A 386 38.05 -3.35 8.94
CA SER A 386 38.44 -2.65 7.72
C SER A 386 37.41 -2.76 6.60
N THR A 387 36.42 -3.66 6.71
CA THR A 387 35.40 -3.87 5.69
C THR A 387 34.59 -2.61 5.44
N LYS A 388 34.61 -2.12 4.21
CA LYS A 388 33.85 -0.96 3.76
C LYS A 388 33.05 -1.33 2.52
N ALA A 389 31.76 -1.04 2.56
CA ALA A 389 30.86 -1.05 1.40
C ALA A 389 30.15 0.30 1.28
N PHE A 390 30.17 0.85 0.06
CA PHE A 390 29.47 2.05 -0.36
C PHE A 390 28.84 1.84 -1.74
N PHE A 391 27.63 2.36 -1.93
CA PHE A 391 26.94 2.43 -3.21
C PHE A 391 26.28 3.78 -3.39
N ARG A 392 26.29 4.32 -4.61
CA ARG A 392 25.38 5.38 -5.05
C ARG A 392 24.46 4.81 -6.12
N VAL A 393 23.16 4.95 -5.89
CA VAL A 393 22.13 4.38 -6.76
C VAL A 393 21.24 5.50 -7.27
N LYS A 394 21.00 5.53 -8.58
CA LYS A 394 20.12 6.51 -9.25
C LYS A 394 19.23 5.78 -10.24
N SER A 395 17.92 6.00 -10.13
CA SER A 395 16.91 5.33 -10.97
C SER A 395 17.04 3.80 -10.96
N GLY A 396 17.37 3.23 -9.80
CA GLY A 396 17.60 1.79 -9.61
C GLY A 396 18.98 1.28 -10.02
N LEU A 397 19.78 2.07 -10.75
CA LEU A 397 21.11 1.69 -11.25
C LEU A 397 22.23 2.10 -10.29
N ILE A 398 23.20 1.23 -10.10
CA ILE A 398 24.44 1.55 -9.36
C ILE A 398 25.34 2.40 -10.26
N ILE A 399 25.53 3.67 -9.90
CA ILE A 399 26.38 4.60 -10.64
C ILE A 399 27.77 4.74 -10.01
N GLU A 400 27.91 4.35 -8.75
CA GLU A 400 29.17 4.39 -8.00
C GLU A 400 29.15 3.26 -6.98
N SER A 401 30.27 2.55 -6.81
CA SER A 401 30.40 1.52 -5.79
C SER A 401 31.84 1.38 -5.31
N HIS A 402 32.01 1.21 -4.01
CA HIS A 402 33.30 0.95 -3.39
C HIS A 402 33.11 -0.16 -2.36
N ILE A 403 33.66 -1.35 -2.63
CA ILE A 403 33.65 -2.46 -1.68
C ILE A 403 35.09 -2.93 -1.51
N SER A 404 35.52 -3.06 -0.26
CA SER A 404 36.82 -3.62 0.10
C SER A 404 36.76 -4.25 1.49
N THR A 405 37.58 -5.28 1.70
CA THR A 405 37.83 -5.89 3.01
C THR A 405 39.23 -5.56 3.55
N SER A 406 40.14 -5.07 2.70
CA SER A 406 41.53 -4.81 3.07
C SER A 406 41.72 -3.59 3.98
N PRO A 407 42.59 -3.66 5.01
CA PRO A 407 43.03 -2.49 5.77
C PRO A 407 44.06 -1.64 5.01
N ASP A 408 44.73 -2.20 3.99
CA ASP A 408 45.73 -1.50 3.19
C ASP A 408 45.06 -0.57 2.16
N PRO A 409 45.34 0.75 2.15
CA PRO A 409 44.65 1.70 1.28
C PRO A 409 44.77 1.41 -0.23
N ASP A 410 45.96 0.99 -0.69
CA ASP A 410 46.21 0.74 -2.11
C ASP A 410 45.45 -0.52 -2.57
N THR A 411 45.54 -1.59 -1.78
CA THR A 411 44.76 -2.81 -2.00
C THR A 411 43.26 -2.53 -1.94
N ALA A 412 42.81 -1.74 -0.98
CA ALA A 412 41.40 -1.39 -0.84
C ALA A 412 40.87 -0.59 -2.03
N GLN A 413 41.67 0.35 -2.55
CA GLN A 413 41.32 1.10 -3.75
C GLN A 413 41.26 0.19 -4.98
N TYR A 414 42.16 -0.80 -5.08
CA TYR A 414 42.16 -1.77 -6.16
C TYR A 414 40.94 -2.70 -6.11
N GLU A 415 40.63 -3.29 -4.95
CA GLU A 415 39.44 -4.11 -4.72
C GLU A 415 38.15 -3.35 -5.11
N ALA A 416 38.04 -2.08 -4.66
CA ALA A 416 36.91 -1.23 -4.98
C ALA A 416 36.77 -1.00 -6.50
N LYS A 417 37.87 -0.78 -7.23
CA LYS A 417 37.86 -0.64 -8.70
C LYS A 417 37.36 -1.91 -9.39
N CYS A 418 37.81 -3.09 -8.95
CA CYS A 418 37.38 -4.37 -9.52
C CYS A 418 35.88 -4.61 -9.31
N VAL A 419 35.38 -4.37 -8.11
CA VAL A 419 33.95 -4.48 -7.80
C VAL A 419 33.14 -3.45 -8.60
N HIS A 420 33.64 -2.22 -8.71
CA HIS A 420 32.96 -1.18 -9.47
C HIS A 420 32.80 -1.51 -10.95
N LYS A 421 33.84 -2.05 -11.61
CA LYS A 421 33.75 -2.52 -13.01
C LYS A 421 32.59 -3.51 -13.21
N ILE A 422 32.31 -4.36 -12.22
CA ILE A 422 31.23 -5.37 -12.29
C ILE A 422 29.86 -4.77 -11.99
N LEU A 423 29.76 -3.82 -11.07
CA LEU A 423 28.49 -3.29 -10.58
C LEU A 423 28.00 -2.03 -11.32
N HIS A 424 28.89 -1.31 -11.98
CA HIS A 424 28.53 -0.07 -12.67
C HIS A 424 27.42 -0.30 -13.71
N ASN A 425 26.38 0.54 -13.65
CA ASN A 425 25.15 0.47 -14.44
C ASN A 425 24.31 -0.81 -14.24
N LYS A 426 24.59 -1.65 -13.24
CA LYS A 426 23.70 -2.76 -12.91
C LYS A 426 22.51 -2.28 -12.06
N PRO A 427 21.29 -2.78 -12.32
CA PRO A 427 20.17 -2.54 -11.44
C PRO A 427 20.39 -3.22 -10.08
N LEU A 428 20.27 -2.47 -8.98
CA LEU A 428 20.49 -3.03 -7.64
C LEU A 428 19.51 -4.18 -7.32
N HIS A 429 18.29 -4.07 -7.81
CA HIS A 429 17.25 -5.09 -7.67
C HIS A 429 17.43 -6.28 -8.63
N GLU A 430 18.51 -6.37 -9.40
CA GLU A 430 18.83 -7.59 -10.16
C GLU A 430 19.97 -8.38 -9.50
N ILE A 431 20.56 -7.84 -8.42
CA ILE A 431 21.61 -8.51 -7.66
C ILE A 431 20.96 -9.49 -6.69
N LEU A 432 20.72 -10.71 -7.17
CA LEU A 432 20.14 -11.80 -6.40
C LEU A 432 21.19 -12.61 -5.62
N ASP A 433 22.44 -12.60 -6.08
CA ASP A 433 23.55 -13.33 -5.47
C ASP A 433 24.78 -12.41 -5.33
N TRP A 434 24.98 -11.91 -4.11
CA TRP A 434 26.15 -11.09 -3.79
C TRP A 434 27.44 -11.89 -3.74
N ALA A 435 27.39 -13.21 -3.49
CA ALA A 435 28.57 -14.05 -3.46
C ALA A 435 29.15 -14.18 -4.86
N SER A 436 28.30 -14.46 -5.87
CA SER A 436 28.73 -14.47 -7.27
C SER A 436 29.37 -13.15 -7.72
N VAL A 437 28.80 -12.00 -7.31
CA VAL A 437 29.37 -10.67 -7.61
C VAL A 437 30.77 -10.50 -7.01
N LEU A 438 30.94 -10.83 -5.72
CA LEU A 438 32.22 -10.65 -5.03
C LEU A 438 33.28 -11.66 -5.53
N SER A 439 32.90 -12.91 -5.76
CA SER A 439 33.79 -13.92 -6.36
C SER A 439 34.25 -13.52 -7.77
N SER A 440 33.35 -12.95 -8.59
CA SER A 440 33.72 -12.44 -9.92
C SER A 440 34.73 -11.28 -9.81
N ALA A 441 34.58 -10.40 -8.82
CA ALA A 441 35.52 -9.31 -8.57
C ALA A 441 36.90 -9.82 -8.13
N SER A 442 36.92 -10.84 -7.28
CA SER A 442 38.14 -11.51 -6.83
C SER A 442 38.88 -12.22 -7.97
N ALA A 443 38.14 -12.91 -8.85
CA ALA A 443 38.71 -13.55 -10.03
C ALA A 443 39.34 -12.52 -10.99
N PHE A 444 38.67 -11.38 -11.18
CA PHE A 444 39.18 -10.27 -12.01
C PHE A 444 40.46 -9.66 -11.41
N ALA A 445 40.52 -9.47 -10.09
CA ALA A 445 41.69 -8.98 -9.39
C ALA A 445 42.91 -9.93 -9.51
N SER A 446 42.66 -11.25 -9.51
CA SER A 446 43.71 -12.27 -9.66
C SER A 446 44.31 -12.33 -11.06
N GLN A 447 43.55 -12.01 -12.11
CA GLN A 447 44.00 -12.09 -13.51
C GLN A 447 44.90 -10.93 -13.95
N GLU A 448 44.72 -9.74 -13.39
CA GLU A 448 45.49 -8.55 -13.81
C GLU A 448 46.94 -8.53 -13.26
N SER A 449 47.36 -9.48 -12.41
CA SER A 449 48.72 -9.65 -11.86
C SER A 449 49.35 -8.41 -11.21
N ALA A 450 48.57 -7.35 -10.98
CA ALA A 450 49.06 -6.04 -10.54
C ALA A 450 49.24 -5.93 -9.02
N HIS A 451 48.50 -6.69 -8.22
CA HIS A 451 48.57 -6.68 -6.76
C HIS A 451 48.37 -8.08 -6.15
N PRO A 452 49.46 -8.82 -5.86
CA PRO A 452 49.39 -10.11 -5.16
C PRO A 452 48.97 -9.86 -3.70
N GLY A 453 47.66 -9.87 -3.42
CA GLY A 453 47.12 -9.53 -2.10
C GLY A 453 45.64 -9.11 -2.09
N ALA A 454 45.10 -8.66 -3.22
CA ALA A 454 43.70 -8.25 -3.32
C ALA A 454 42.76 -9.45 -3.09
N PHE A 455 41.88 -9.35 -2.09
CA PHE A 455 41.04 -10.45 -1.60
C PHE A 455 41.81 -11.71 -1.11
N ALA A 456 43.12 -11.60 -0.86
CA ALA A 456 43.95 -12.73 -0.47
C ALA A 456 44.12 -12.79 1.07
N SER A 457 43.09 -13.21 1.80
CA SER A 457 43.25 -13.67 3.18
C SER A 457 43.31 -15.20 3.23
N THR A 458 43.97 -15.78 4.23
CA THR A 458 44.26 -17.23 4.38
C THR A 458 43.02 -18.13 4.58
N SER A 459 41.81 -17.59 4.42
CA SER A 459 40.57 -18.33 4.19
C SER A 459 39.59 -17.45 3.37
N PRO A 460 39.82 -17.29 2.05
CA PRO A 460 39.11 -16.34 1.18
C PRO A 460 37.59 -16.59 1.13
N ASP A 461 37.21 -17.86 1.24
CA ASP A 461 35.82 -18.30 1.12
C ASP A 461 34.95 -17.89 2.31
N ASN A 462 35.53 -17.54 3.47
CA ASN A 462 34.74 -17.24 4.66
C ASN A 462 34.37 -15.75 4.78
N GLU A 463 35.30 -14.83 4.51
CA GLU A 463 35.05 -13.40 4.70
C GLU A 463 34.20 -12.79 3.58
N LEU A 464 34.51 -13.07 2.31
CA LEU A 464 33.68 -12.62 1.18
C LEU A 464 32.29 -13.25 1.20
N SER A 465 32.19 -14.52 1.59
CA SER A 465 30.88 -15.18 1.81
C SER A 465 30.11 -14.52 2.95
N SER A 466 30.79 -14.18 4.05
CA SER A 466 30.17 -13.44 5.16
C SER A 466 29.69 -12.06 4.74
N LEU A 467 30.46 -11.36 3.90
CA LEU A 467 30.10 -10.04 3.37
C LEU A 467 28.92 -10.14 2.42
N ALA A 468 28.93 -11.14 1.52
CA ALA A 468 27.83 -11.42 0.62
C ALA A 468 26.53 -11.69 1.38
N LYS A 469 26.56 -12.59 2.37
CA LYS A 469 25.40 -12.90 3.23
C LYS A 469 24.92 -11.67 3.99
N TRP A 470 25.85 -10.83 4.46
CA TRP A 470 25.50 -9.58 5.14
C TRP A 470 24.84 -8.59 4.18
N LEU A 471 25.39 -8.34 2.99
CA LEU A 471 24.81 -7.47 1.97
C LEU A 471 23.42 -7.96 1.55
N GLU A 472 23.27 -9.26 1.33
CA GLU A 472 21.98 -9.88 1.04
C GLU A 472 20.97 -9.68 2.19
N SER A 473 21.41 -9.75 3.44
CA SER A 473 20.54 -9.46 4.60
C SER A 473 20.03 -8.01 4.66
N LYS A 474 20.71 -7.07 4.00
CA LYS A 474 20.36 -5.64 4.00
C LYS A 474 19.63 -5.23 2.72
N LEU A 475 20.17 -5.61 1.57
CA LEU A 475 19.77 -5.15 0.25
C LEU A 475 19.00 -6.21 -0.56
N GLY A 476 18.98 -7.45 -0.07
CA GLY A 476 18.20 -8.53 -0.66
C GLY A 476 16.72 -8.18 -0.73
N HIS A 477 16.13 -8.51 -1.87
CA HIS A 477 14.74 -8.32 -2.21
C HIS A 477 14.30 -9.50 -3.07
#